data_AF-A0A7J3GV69-F1
#
_entry.id   AF-A0A7J3GV69-F1
#
_cell.length_a   1.000
_cell.length_b   1.000
_cell.length_c   1.000
_cell.angle_alpha   90.00
_cell.angle_beta   90.00
_cell.angle_gamma   90.00
#
_symmetry.space_group_name_H-M   'P 1'
#
loop_
_entity.id
_entity.type
_entity.pdbx_description
1 polymer ?
#
loop_
_entity_poly.entity_id
_entity_poly.type
_entity_poly.pdbx_seq_one_letter_code
_entity_poly.pdbx_strand_id
1 'polypeptide(L)' 'MKHVRIAVMASRRGSNFRSILDHIRLGVLKGCEVAALVTNRAGCGAVKVAEE' A
#
# COMPACT_ATOMS: atom_id res chain seq x y z
N MET A 1 -6.18 -15.67 -13.72
CA MET A 1 -6.62 -14.30 -13.38
C MET A 1 -5.51 -13.33 -13.74
N LYS A 2 -5.83 -12.13 -14.26
CA LYS A 2 -4.82 -11.12 -14.61
C LYS A 2 -4.19 -10.58 -13.31
N HIS A 3 -2.87 -10.54 -13.26
CA HIS A 3 -2.14 -9.95 -12.14
C HIS A 3 -2.20 -8.42 -12.22
N VAL A 4 -2.61 -7.75 -11.14
CA VAL A 4 -2.83 -6.29 -11.09
C VAL A 4 -1.76 -5.63 -10.23
N ARG A 5 -1.09 -4.61 -10.79
CA ARG A 5 -0.10 -3.80 -10.08
C ARG A 5 -0.74 -2.49 -9.64
N ILE A 6 -0.74 -2.22 -8.34
CA ILE A 6 -1.46 -1.09 -7.72
C ILE A 6 -0.47 -0.01 -7.29
N ALA A 7 -0.75 1.24 -7.62
CA ALA A 7 -0.11 2.40 -6.99
C ALA A 7 -1.09 3.05 -6.01
N VAL A 8 -0.66 3.29 -4.77
CA VAL A 8 -1.50 3.87 -3.72
C VAL A 8 -1.06 5.31 -3.45
N MET A 9 -2.01 6.24 -3.33
CA MET A 9 -1.74 7.62 -2.92
C MET A 9 -2.14 7.82 -1.45
N ALA A 10 -1.19 8.22 -0.60
CA ALA A 10 -1.48 8.52 0.81
C ALA A 10 -0.49 9.51 1.42
N SER A 11 -1.00 10.47 2.20
CA SER A 11 -0.19 11.61 2.72
C SER A 11 -0.19 11.77 4.24
N ARG A 12 -0.84 10.85 4.97
CA ARG A 12 -1.01 10.93 6.44
C ARG A 12 -0.54 9.64 7.10
N ARG A 13 -1.29 9.11 8.06
CA ARG A 13 -0.91 7.94 8.88
C ARG A 13 -0.68 6.67 8.06
N GLY A 14 -1.39 6.50 6.94
CA GLY A 14 -1.24 5.31 6.09
C GLY A 14 -2.02 4.08 6.57
N SER A 15 -3.02 4.23 7.45
CA SER A 15 -3.80 3.08 7.96
C SER A 15 -4.46 2.27 6.85
N ASN A 16 -5.08 2.92 5.87
CA ASN A 16 -5.68 2.23 4.72
C ASN A 16 -4.63 1.57 3.83
N PHE A 17 -3.47 2.21 3.66
CA PHE A 17 -2.36 1.64 2.92
C PHE A 17 -1.86 0.36 3.61
N ARG A 18 -1.69 0.40 4.95
CA ARG A 18 -1.37 -0.80 5.74
C ARG A 18 -2.41 -1.89 5.58
N SER A 19 -3.69 -1.56 5.69
CA SER A 19 -4.76 -2.54 5.51
C SER A 19 -4.73 -3.19 4.12
N ILE A 20 -4.46 -2.44 3.05
CA ILE A 20 -4.32 -3.01 1.69
C ILE A 20 -3.17 -4.02 1.65
N LEU A 21 -2.00 -3.66 2.19
CA LEU A 21 -0.85 -4.56 2.26
C LEU A 21 -1.16 -5.82 3.06
N ASP A 22 -1.77 -5.67 4.24
CA ASP A 22 -2.14 -6.79 5.11
C ASP A 22 -3.13 -7.73 4.40
N HIS A 23 -4.12 -7.19 3.67
CA HIS A 23 -5.10 -8.01 2.96
C HIS A 23 -4.49 -8.75 1.75
N ILE A 24 -3.48 -8.17 1.09
CA ILE A 24 -2.69 -8.88 0.07
C ILE A 24 -1.89 -10.01 0.74
N ARG A 25 -1.18 -9.71 1.84
CA ARG A 25 -0.35 -10.68 2.58
C ARG A 25 -1.18 -11.86 3.12
N LEU A 26 -2.37 -11.58 3.62
CA LEU A 26 -3.31 -12.59 4.13
C LEU A 26 -4.05 -13.35 3.02
N GLY A 27 -3.84 -12.99 1.75
CA GLY A 27 -4.50 -13.63 0.60
C GLY A 27 -5.99 -13.33 0.49
N VAL A 28 -6.47 -12.25 1.12
CA VAL A 28 -7.85 -11.74 0.96
C VAL A 28 -7.98 -11.04 -0.39
N LEU A 29 -7.02 -10.16 -0.70
CA LEU A 29 -6.88 -9.56 -2.03
C LEU A 29 -5.93 -10.43 -2.86
N LYS A 30 -6.50 -11.20 -3.80
CA LYS A 30 -5.75 -12.16 -4.63
C LYS A 30 -5.46 -11.58 -6.01
N GLY A 31 -4.31 -11.97 -6.56
CA GLY A 31 -3.93 -11.58 -7.93
C GLY A 31 -3.51 -10.12 -8.07
N CYS A 32 -3.06 -9.48 -6.99
CA CYS A 32 -2.51 -8.14 -7.04
C CYS A 32 -1.30 -7.95 -6.13
N GLU A 33 -0.53 -6.91 -6.42
CA GLU A 33 0.57 -6.39 -5.62
C GLU A 33 0.48 -4.87 -5.51
N VAL A 34 1.01 -4.29 -4.44
CA VAL A 34 1.27 -2.85 -4.40
C VAL A 34 2.67 -2.61 -4.94
N ALA A 35 2.76 -1.95 -6.09
CA ALA A 35 4.02 -1.67 -6.77
C ALA A 35 4.62 -0.31 -6.38
N ALA A 36 3.81 0.62 -5.87
CA ALA A 36 4.27 1.94 -5.46
C ALA A 36 3.35 2.60 -4.42
N LEU A 37 3.97 3.41 -3.55
CA LEU A 37 3.30 4.44 -2.75
C LEU A 37 3.69 5.82 -3.30
N VAL A 38 2.70 6.67 -3.55
CA VAL A 38 2.89 8.08 -3.91
C VAL A 38 2.40 8.95 -2.78
N THR A 39 3.22 9.89 -2.34
CA THR A 39 2.86 10.87 -1.30
C THR A 39 3.32 12.25 -1.70
N ASN A 40 2.55 13.27 -1.33
CA ASN A 40 2.96 14.67 -1.43
C ASN A 40 3.54 15.21 -0.10
N ARG A 41 3.69 14.36 0.92
CA ARG A 41 4.23 14.74 2.23
C ARG A 41 5.37 13.80 2.63
N ALA A 42 6.60 14.32 2.60
CA ALA A 42 7.78 13.60 3.05
C ALA A 42 7.63 13.15 4.52
N GLY A 43 8.11 11.94 4.84
CA GLY A 43 8.13 11.40 6.20
C GLY A 43 6.77 11.13 6.85
N CYS A 44 5.67 11.14 6.09
CA CYS A 44 4.36 10.80 6.65
C CYS A 44 4.27 9.32 7.07
N GLY A 45 3.28 8.98 7.90
CA GLY A 45 3.12 7.59 8.39
C GLY A 45 3.01 6.56 7.26
N ALA A 46 2.40 6.90 6.12
CA ALA A 46 2.35 6.00 4.97
C ALA A 46 3.75 5.63 4.42
N VAL A 47 4.72 6.54 4.47
CA VAL A 47 6.11 6.27 4.07
C VAL A 47 6.75 5.25 5.01
N LYS A 48 6.57 5.44 6.33
CA LYS A 48 7.06 4.48 7.33
C LYS A 48 6.47 3.08 7.10
N VAL A 49 5.17 3.00 6.79
CA VAL A 49 4.50 1.73 6.46
C VAL A 49 5.08 1.09 5.19
N ALA A 50 5.57 1.87 4.23
CA ALA A 50 6.17 1.34 2.99
C ALA A 50 7.62 0.84 3.16
N GLU A 51 8.29 1.30 4.22
CA GLU A 51 9.69 0.97 4.53
C GLU A 51 9.83 -0.25 5.46
N GLU A 52 8.73 -0.69 6.10
CA GLU A 52 8.62 -1.92 6.91
C GLU A 52 8.57 -3.20 6.07
#